data_AF-A0A7Z7LKI6-F1
#
_entry.id   AF-A0A7Z7LKI6-F1
#
_cell.length_a   1.000
_cell.length_b   1.000
_cell.length_c   1.000
_cell.angle_alpha   90.00
_cell.angle_beta   90.00
_cell.angle_gamma   90.00
#
_symmetry.space_group_name_H-M   'P 1'
#
loop_
_entity.id
_entity.type
_entity.pdbx_description
1 polymer ?
#
loop_
_entity_poly.entity_id
_entity_poly.type
_entity_poly.pdbx_seq_one_letter_code
_entity_poly.pdbx_strand_id
1 'polypeptide(L)'
;MRLSIALATIVVALSPAVSAFAEGWIVSKVRQPANYTTDSKTWQRVVDGMEIPTGAWISTGPRGRVLLAHEDDMVTVQPGTMTAIFAKDSAGKKFEIAQQFGEIVVDFEKRAGRNLKIQTPFLAAVVKGTRFSVQVDRKGATLGVSRGVVGVTDPQRGQSVDVHAGQSVAVSPGTPGSLSVLGPGPKAPVVSAPVTAPAVPSIDATNPNNRADGAGDTPGNRNGIGNGNGIGNGNGNGNGNGNGNGNGNGNGNGNGNGNGNGNGNGNGNGNGNGNGNGNGNGNGNGNGR
;
A
#
# COMPACT_ATOMS: atom_id res chain seq x y z
N MET A 1 9.67 -81.21 36.55
CA MET A 1 9.62 -80.31 35.37
C MET A 1 8.64 -79.18 35.72
N ARG A 2 9.13 -77.99 36.10
CA ARG A 2 8.29 -76.82 36.39
C ARG A 2 8.69 -75.73 35.40
N LEU A 3 7.78 -75.42 34.48
CA LEU A 3 7.98 -74.48 33.38
C LEU A 3 7.51 -73.09 33.84
N SER A 4 8.46 -72.18 34.09
CA SER A 4 8.16 -70.79 34.44
C SER A 4 8.09 -69.96 33.16
N ILE A 5 6.88 -69.58 32.75
CA ILE A 5 6.64 -68.69 31.61
C ILE A 5 6.80 -67.25 32.10
N ALA A 6 7.88 -66.59 31.67
CA ALA A 6 8.07 -65.15 31.89
C ALA A 6 7.23 -64.37 30.85
N LEU A 7 6.27 -63.58 31.34
CA LEU A 7 5.43 -62.71 30.54
C LEU A 7 6.20 -61.42 30.23
N ALA A 8 6.60 -61.23 28.97
CA ALA A 8 7.24 -60.01 28.50
C ALA A 8 6.16 -58.95 28.18
N THR A 9 6.11 -57.87 28.96
CA THR A 9 5.29 -56.69 28.69
C THR A 9 5.94 -55.83 27.62
N ILE A 10 5.36 -55.85 26.41
CA ILE A 10 5.72 -54.92 25.32
C ILE A 10 5.04 -53.58 25.61
N VAL A 11 5.83 -52.57 25.99
CA VAL A 11 5.39 -51.18 26.04
C VAL A 11 5.44 -50.62 24.62
N VAL A 12 4.29 -50.57 23.94
CA VAL A 12 4.15 -49.86 22.66
C VAL A 12 4.10 -48.37 22.97
N ALA A 13 5.21 -47.67 22.75
CA ALA A 13 5.26 -46.21 22.80
C ALA A 13 4.48 -45.65 21.60
N LEU A 14 3.21 -45.28 21.82
CA LEU A 14 2.43 -44.47 20.88
C LEU A 14 3.08 -43.09 20.81
N SER A 15 3.97 -42.88 19.85
CA SER A 15 4.43 -41.53 19.51
C SER A 15 3.25 -40.80 18.86
N PRO A 16 2.83 -39.61 19.35
CA PRO A 16 1.85 -38.83 18.61
C PRO A 16 2.48 -38.47 17.26
N ALA A 17 1.77 -38.81 16.17
CA ALA A 17 2.14 -38.34 14.85
C ALA A 17 2.09 -36.80 14.89
N VAL A 18 3.26 -36.15 14.91
CA VAL A 18 3.34 -34.72 14.69
C VAL A 18 2.94 -34.52 13.24
N SER A 19 1.70 -34.08 13.02
CA SER A 19 1.26 -33.62 11.71
C SER A 19 2.23 -32.55 11.25
N ALA A 20 2.96 -32.82 10.17
CA ALA A 20 3.74 -31.82 9.47
C ALA A 20 2.74 -30.84 8.82
N PHE A 21 2.30 -29.84 9.58
CA PHE A 21 1.62 -28.69 9.02
C PHE A 21 2.57 -28.04 8.01
N ALA A 22 2.05 -27.64 6.86
CA ALA A 22 2.82 -26.83 5.93
C ALA A 22 3.33 -25.61 6.70
N GLU A 23 4.64 -25.44 6.79
CA GLU A 23 5.24 -24.36 7.58
C GLU A 23 4.66 -23.02 7.13
N GLY A 24 3.93 -22.35 8.02
CA GLY A 24 3.35 -21.04 7.77
C GLY A 24 4.37 -19.92 7.94
N TRP A 25 3.92 -18.69 7.74
CA TRP A 25 4.69 -17.50 8.07
C TRP A 25 4.37 -17.07 9.51
N ILE A 26 5.40 -16.99 10.35
CA ILE A 26 5.27 -16.61 11.76
C ILE A 26 5.59 -15.12 11.91
N VAL A 27 4.80 -14.43 12.73
CA VAL A 27 5.09 -13.06 13.14
C VAL A 27 6.25 -13.06 14.14
N SER A 28 7.47 -12.91 13.63
CA SER A 28 8.67 -12.77 14.47
C SER A 28 8.59 -11.51 15.34
N LYS A 29 8.08 -10.41 14.78
CA LYS A 29 7.87 -9.16 15.53
C LYS A 29 6.75 -8.29 14.97
N VAL A 30 5.99 -7.62 15.82
CA VAL A 30 5.00 -6.62 15.43
C VAL A 30 5.11 -5.31 16.22
N ARG A 31 5.03 -4.20 15.49
CA ARG A 31 4.71 -2.87 16.00
C ARG A 31 3.30 -2.50 15.56
N GLN A 32 2.52 -1.95 16.47
CA GLN A 32 1.11 -1.64 16.26
C GLN A 32 0.89 -0.24 15.66
N PRO A 33 -0.25 0.02 15.01
CA PRO A 33 -1.36 -0.92 14.75
C PRO A 33 -1.09 -1.82 13.54
N ALA A 34 -1.37 -3.12 13.68
CA ALA A 34 -1.33 -4.11 12.61
C ALA A 34 -2.45 -5.13 12.79
N ASN A 35 -3.18 -5.41 11.70
CA ASN A 35 -4.29 -6.34 11.69
C ASN A 35 -4.20 -7.26 10.46
N TYR A 36 -4.85 -8.40 10.50
CA TYR A 36 -5.02 -9.29 9.37
C TYR A 36 -6.48 -9.70 9.18
N THR A 37 -6.82 -10.20 7.99
CA THR A 37 -8.15 -10.73 7.67
C THR A 37 -8.04 -11.86 6.65
N THR A 38 -8.96 -12.83 6.71
CA THR A 38 -9.09 -13.93 5.73
C THR A 38 -10.36 -13.83 4.89
N ASP A 39 -11.32 -12.98 5.31
CA ASP A 39 -12.63 -12.80 4.70
C ASP A 39 -12.84 -11.39 4.14
N SER A 40 -11.82 -10.53 4.26
CA SER A 40 -11.83 -9.10 3.90
C SER A 40 -12.85 -8.26 4.68
N LYS A 41 -13.45 -8.80 5.74
CA LYS A 41 -14.51 -8.16 6.53
C LYS A 41 -14.11 -8.05 8.00
N THR A 42 -13.63 -9.14 8.56
CA THR A 42 -13.27 -9.26 9.97
C THR A 42 -11.77 -9.08 10.11
N TRP A 43 -11.37 -7.98 10.76
CA TRP A 43 -9.97 -7.67 11.02
C TRP A 43 -9.57 -8.12 12.43
N GLN A 44 -8.57 -8.97 12.50
CA GLN A 44 -8.01 -9.51 13.74
C GLN A 44 -6.63 -8.91 13.97
N ARG A 45 -6.27 -8.66 15.23
CA ARG A 45 -5.00 -8.02 15.56
C ARG A 45 -3.83 -8.97 15.32
N VAL A 46 -2.78 -8.46 14.71
CA VAL A 46 -1.50 -9.18 14.56
C VAL A 46 -0.72 -9.10 15.88
N VAL A 47 -0.18 -10.21 16.37
CA VAL A 47 0.59 -10.31 17.64
C VAL A 47 1.90 -11.08 17.44
N ASP A 48 2.89 -10.85 18.31
CA ASP A 48 4.18 -11.58 18.27
C ASP A 48 3.94 -13.09 18.41
N GLY A 49 4.66 -13.90 17.64
CA GLY A 49 4.64 -15.36 17.68
C GLY A 49 3.45 -16.03 16.99
N MET A 50 2.47 -15.29 16.51
CA MET A 50 1.33 -15.89 15.79
C MET A 50 1.74 -16.37 14.40
N GLU A 51 1.14 -17.46 13.94
CA GLU A 51 1.18 -17.84 12.54
C GLU A 51 0.12 -17.06 11.77
N ILE A 52 0.52 -16.43 10.66
CA ILE A 52 -0.41 -15.78 9.75
C ILE A 52 -1.04 -16.86 8.85
N PRO A 53 -2.39 -16.99 8.82
CA PRO A 53 -3.04 -17.93 7.91
C PRO A 53 -2.65 -17.66 6.46
N THR A 54 -2.39 -18.72 5.69
CA THR A 54 -2.06 -18.59 4.26
C THR A 54 -3.16 -17.81 3.53
N GLY A 55 -2.75 -16.80 2.77
CA GLY A 55 -3.64 -15.92 2.01
C GLY A 55 -4.36 -14.84 2.83
N ALA A 56 -4.07 -14.73 4.14
CA ALA A 56 -4.56 -13.62 4.94
C ALA A 56 -3.95 -12.30 4.47
N TRP A 57 -4.79 -11.28 4.34
CA TRP A 57 -4.38 -9.90 4.10
C TRP A 57 -3.96 -9.25 5.40
N ILE A 58 -2.76 -8.68 5.42
CA ILE A 58 -2.17 -7.92 6.52
C ILE A 58 -2.24 -6.44 6.17
N SER A 59 -2.71 -5.64 7.13
CA SER A 59 -2.77 -4.19 7.08
C SER A 59 -2.00 -3.59 8.24
N THR A 60 -1.11 -2.65 7.94
CA THR A 60 -0.33 -1.88 8.92
C THR A 60 -0.70 -0.42 8.87
N GLY A 61 -0.93 0.21 10.02
CA GLY A 61 -1.20 1.66 10.07
C GLY A 61 0.06 2.51 9.96
N PRO A 62 -0.03 3.84 10.17
CA PRO A 62 1.07 4.80 9.97
C PRO A 62 2.32 4.55 10.84
N ARG A 63 2.17 3.77 11.91
CA ARG A 63 3.24 3.35 12.82
C ARG A 63 3.39 1.82 12.89
N GLY A 64 2.52 1.09 12.20
CA GLY A 64 2.52 -0.37 12.20
C GLY A 64 3.73 -0.93 11.46
N ARG A 65 4.25 -2.06 11.91
CA ARG A 65 5.27 -2.83 11.19
C ARG A 65 5.12 -4.28 11.57
N VAL A 66 5.22 -5.19 10.61
CA VAL A 66 5.20 -6.64 10.87
C VAL A 66 6.45 -7.25 10.25
N LEU A 67 7.22 -8.00 11.03
CA LEU A 67 8.28 -8.86 10.54
C LEU A 67 7.75 -10.30 10.54
N LEU A 68 7.60 -10.84 9.35
CA LEU A 68 7.22 -12.23 9.11
C LEU A 68 8.49 -13.04 8.85
N ALA A 69 8.56 -14.23 9.42
CA ALA A 69 9.64 -15.18 9.23
C ALA A 69 9.08 -16.53 8.80
N HIS A 70 9.76 -17.18 7.87
CA HIS A 70 9.51 -18.55 7.45
C HIS A 70 10.86 -19.21 7.17
N GLU A 71 11.26 -20.14 8.03
CA GLU A 71 12.63 -20.67 8.07
C GLU A 71 13.67 -19.51 8.15
N ASP A 72 14.51 -19.34 7.12
CA ASP A 72 15.51 -18.25 7.03
C ASP A 72 14.98 -17.03 6.24
N ASP A 73 13.79 -17.10 5.66
CA ASP A 73 13.23 -16.01 4.89
C ASP A 73 12.56 -14.98 5.81
N MET A 74 12.69 -13.71 5.44
CA MET A 74 12.09 -12.60 6.17
C MET A 74 11.31 -11.68 5.23
N VAL A 75 10.10 -11.32 5.63
CA VAL A 75 9.29 -10.28 4.97
C VAL A 75 8.94 -9.22 6.00
N THR A 76 9.44 -8.00 5.79
CA THR A 76 9.05 -6.84 6.59
C THR A 76 7.96 -6.06 5.88
N VAL A 77 6.79 -5.99 6.49
CA VAL A 77 5.66 -5.14 6.11
C VAL A 77 5.84 -3.78 6.78
N GLN A 78 6.16 -2.75 5.99
CA GLN A 78 6.40 -1.38 6.48
C GLN A 78 5.10 -0.65 6.83
N PRO A 79 5.15 0.51 7.51
CA PRO A 79 3.94 1.28 7.82
C PRO A 79 3.10 1.62 6.60
N GLY A 80 1.77 1.63 6.77
CA GLY A 80 0.84 2.00 5.70
C GLY A 80 0.79 1.00 4.56
N THR A 81 0.91 -0.30 4.86
CA THR A 81 0.99 -1.35 3.84
C THR A 81 -0.17 -2.33 3.94
N MET A 82 -0.65 -2.76 2.77
CA MET A 82 -1.67 -3.81 2.59
C MET A 82 -1.12 -4.91 1.69
N THR A 83 -0.94 -6.10 2.24
CA THR A 83 -0.31 -7.23 1.53
C THR A 83 -0.78 -8.59 2.05
N ALA A 84 -0.72 -9.63 1.22
CA ALA A 84 -0.99 -11.01 1.60
C ALA A 84 0.12 -11.93 1.10
N ILE A 85 0.38 -13.02 1.82
CA ILE A 85 1.33 -14.06 1.42
C ILE A 85 0.58 -15.38 1.23
N PHE A 86 0.75 -15.99 0.06
CA PHE A 86 0.12 -17.24 -0.34
C PHE A 86 1.18 -18.33 -0.51
N ALA A 87 1.06 -19.43 0.22
CA ALA A 87 1.71 -20.68 -0.16
C ALA A 87 1.03 -21.23 -1.42
N LYS A 88 1.83 -21.58 -2.44
CA LYS A 88 1.37 -22.10 -3.74
C LYS A 88 1.68 -23.58 -3.91
N ASP A 89 2.36 -24.18 -2.96
CA ASP A 89 2.53 -25.62 -2.84
C ASP A 89 2.43 -26.07 -1.38
N SER A 90 2.07 -27.34 -1.18
CA SER A 90 2.05 -27.95 0.15
C SER A 90 3.45 -28.21 0.72
N ALA A 91 4.49 -28.05 -0.11
CA ALA A 91 5.88 -28.29 0.25
C ALA A 91 6.59 -27.07 0.84
N GLY A 92 5.94 -25.90 0.92
CA GLY A 92 6.53 -24.68 1.48
C GLY A 92 7.68 -24.09 0.63
N LYS A 93 7.68 -24.33 -0.68
CA LYS A 93 8.76 -23.90 -1.58
C LYS A 93 8.34 -22.80 -2.53
N LYS A 94 7.04 -22.68 -2.81
CA LYS A 94 6.51 -21.72 -3.77
C LYS A 94 5.59 -20.74 -3.07
N PHE A 95 5.94 -19.46 -3.14
CA PHE A 95 5.16 -18.39 -2.52
C PHE A 95 4.74 -17.34 -3.53
N GLU A 96 3.64 -16.67 -3.23
CA GLU A 96 3.22 -15.47 -3.93
C GLU A 96 2.86 -14.40 -2.89
N ILE A 97 3.41 -13.20 -3.06
CA ILE A 97 3.02 -12.04 -2.28
C ILE A 97 2.16 -11.15 -3.17
N ALA A 98 0.93 -10.88 -2.74
CA ALA A 98 0.08 -9.87 -3.33
C ALA A 98 0.21 -8.58 -2.51
N GLN A 99 0.44 -7.44 -3.14
CA GLN A 99 0.56 -6.15 -2.46
C GLN A 99 -0.29 -5.11 -3.17
N GLN A 100 -1.21 -4.47 -2.45
CA GLN A 100 -2.07 -3.41 -2.99
C GLN A 100 -1.43 -2.03 -2.91
N PHE A 101 -0.82 -1.70 -1.77
CA PHE A 101 -0.15 -0.42 -1.53
C PHE A 101 0.84 -0.54 -0.35
N GLY A 102 1.70 0.46 -0.19
CA GLY A 102 2.70 0.56 0.88
C GLY A 102 4.04 0.00 0.46
N GLU A 103 4.83 -0.47 1.43
CA GLU A 103 6.18 -0.98 1.18
C GLU A 103 6.41 -2.32 1.89
N ILE A 104 7.03 -3.25 1.16
CA ILE A 104 7.58 -4.47 1.73
C ILE A 104 9.08 -4.55 1.47
N VAL A 105 9.82 -5.10 2.43
CA VAL A 105 11.22 -5.50 2.25
C VAL A 105 11.28 -7.00 2.41
N VAL A 106 11.81 -7.69 1.41
CA VAL A 106 11.88 -9.14 1.36
C VAL A 106 13.32 -9.56 1.33
N ASP A 107 13.66 -10.49 2.21
CA ASP A 107 14.91 -11.24 2.23
C ASP A 107 14.54 -12.72 2.02
N PHE A 108 14.71 -13.22 0.80
CA PHE A 108 14.32 -14.56 0.40
C PHE A 108 15.58 -15.35 0.03
N GLU A 109 15.87 -16.41 0.78
CA GLU A 109 17.12 -17.15 0.65
C GLU A 109 17.11 -18.10 -0.55
N LYS A 110 18.25 -18.14 -1.26
CA LYS A 110 18.39 -18.96 -2.47
C LYS A 110 18.50 -20.44 -2.09
N ARG A 111 17.49 -21.23 -2.45
CA ARG A 111 17.53 -22.70 -2.30
C ARG A 111 16.91 -23.42 -3.50
N ALA A 112 17.30 -24.67 -3.72
CA ALA A 112 16.86 -25.44 -4.88
C ALA A 112 15.34 -25.66 -4.89
N GLY A 113 14.70 -25.41 -6.04
CA GLY A 113 13.27 -25.64 -6.24
C GLY A 113 12.34 -24.60 -5.61
N ARG A 114 12.87 -23.57 -4.95
CA ARG A 114 12.06 -22.48 -4.36
C ARG A 114 11.84 -21.35 -5.36
N ASN A 115 10.66 -20.75 -5.32
CA ASN A 115 10.40 -19.51 -6.03
C ASN A 115 9.44 -18.62 -5.24
N LEU A 116 9.61 -17.32 -5.44
CA LEU A 116 8.72 -16.31 -4.92
C LEU A 116 8.23 -15.46 -6.09
N LYS A 117 6.93 -15.23 -6.13
CA LYS A 117 6.29 -14.29 -7.05
C LYS A 117 5.77 -13.09 -6.29
N ILE A 118 5.92 -11.90 -6.84
CA ILE A 118 5.27 -10.69 -6.33
C ILE A 118 4.24 -10.23 -7.35
N GLN A 119 3.06 -9.86 -6.88
CA GLN A 119 1.99 -9.29 -7.69
C GLN A 119 1.56 -7.97 -7.08
N THR A 120 1.57 -6.92 -7.88
CA THR A 120 1.02 -5.61 -7.54
C THR A 120 0.08 -5.15 -8.66
N PRO A 121 -0.66 -4.05 -8.49
CA PRO A 121 -1.45 -3.49 -9.58
C PRO A 121 -0.64 -3.06 -10.80
N PHE A 122 0.67 -2.84 -10.65
CA PHE A 122 1.51 -2.21 -11.68
C PHE A 122 2.67 -3.10 -12.15
N LEU A 123 3.14 -4.01 -11.31
CA LEU A 123 4.26 -4.89 -11.64
C LEU A 123 4.06 -6.30 -11.11
N ALA A 124 4.65 -7.25 -11.81
CA ALA A 124 4.89 -8.60 -11.33
C ALA A 124 6.40 -8.83 -11.19
N ALA A 125 6.82 -9.64 -10.22
CA ALA A 125 8.22 -10.02 -10.07
C ALA A 125 8.38 -11.51 -9.83
N VAL A 126 9.48 -12.09 -10.33
CA VAL A 126 9.89 -13.48 -10.07
C VAL A 126 11.26 -13.50 -9.43
N VAL A 127 11.35 -14.24 -8.33
CA VAL A 127 12.49 -14.25 -7.41
C VAL A 127 12.93 -15.69 -7.14
N LYS A 128 14.25 -15.92 -7.19
CA LYS A 128 14.88 -17.23 -6.90
C LYS A 128 15.91 -17.16 -5.76
N GLY A 129 16.01 -16.04 -5.05
CA GLY A 129 16.96 -15.82 -3.96
C GLY A 129 17.55 -14.42 -3.97
N THR A 130 16.90 -13.47 -3.30
CA THR A 130 17.24 -12.04 -3.36
C THR A 130 16.86 -11.31 -2.09
N ARG A 131 17.46 -10.13 -1.91
CA ARG A 131 16.98 -9.12 -0.98
C ARG A 131 16.58 -7.87 -1.74
N PHE A 132 15.34 -7.44 -1.60
CA PHE A 132 14.77 -6.36 -2.39
C PHE A 132 13.64 -5.65 -1.63
N SER A 133 13.25 -4.47 -2.10
CA SER A 133 12.07 -3.75 -1.62
C SER A 133 11.09 -3.51 -2.76
N VAL A 134 9.80 -3.47 -2.41
CA VAL A 134 8.72 -3.13 -3.34
C VAL A 134 7.83 -2.08 -2.69
N GLN A 135 7.79 -0.90 -3.30
CA GLN A 135 6.93 0.20 -2.89
C GLN A 135 5.83 0.39 -3.93
N VAL A 136 4.58 0.50 -3.46
CA VAL A 136 3.40 0.65 -4.30
C VAL A 136 2.57 1.83 -3.78
N ASP A 137 2.26 2.77 -4.66
CA ASP A 137 1.37 3.89 -4.38
C ASP A 137 0.29 4.02 -5.47
N ARG A 138 -0.47 5.11 -5.48
CA ARG A 138 -1.54 5.31 -6.48
C ARG A 138 -1.00 5.60 -7.90
N LYS A 139 0.24 6.03 -8.02
CA LYS A 139 0.90 6.45 -9.26
C LYS A 139 1.67 5.32 -9.92
N GLY A 140 2.08 4.31 -9.15
CA GLY A 140 2.84 3.20 -9.69
C GLY A 140 3.47 2.30 -8.63
N ALA A 141 4.43 1.50 -9.07
CA ALA A 141 5.25 0.67 -8.21
C ALA A 141 6.74 0.87 -8.51
N THR A 142 7.58 0.86 -7.47
CA THR A 142 9.03 0.87 -7.57
C THR A 142 9.60 -0.36 -6.89
N LEU A 143 10.53 -1.04 -7.55
CA LEU A 143 11.26 -2.19 -7.02
C LEU A 143 12.75 -1.88 -7.00
N GLY A 144 13.41 -2.07 -5.86
CA GLY A 144 14.85 -1.91 -5.70
C GLY A 144 15.50 -3.21 -5.22
N VAL A 145 16.62 -3.61 -5.84
CA VAL A 145 17.31 -4.86 -5.50
C VAL A 145 18.60 -4.54 -4.75
N SER A 146 18.73 -5.06 -3.53
CA SER A 146 19.95 -4.92 -2.72
C SER A 146 20.88 -6.13 -2.84
N ARG A 147 20.34 -7.32 -3.13
CA ARG A 147 21.10 -8.56 -3.32
C ARG A 147 20.44 -9.46 -4.36
N GLY A 148 21.24 -10.05 -5.23
CA GLY A 148 20.80 -11.02 -6.25
C GLY A 148 20.18 -10.37 -7.49
N VAL A 149 19.22 -11.06 -8.11
CA VAL A 149 18.55 -10.63 -9.36
C VAL A 149 17.06 -10.91 -9.27
N VAL A 150 16.25 -9.91 -9.63
CA VAL A 150 14.79 -9.99 -9.69
C VAL A 150 14.34 -9.78 -11.13
N GLY A 151 13.60 -10.75 -11.68
CA GLY A 151 12.94 -10.55 -12.97
C GLY A 151 11.66 -9.75 -12.75
N VAL A 152 11.56 -8.57 -13.34
CA VAL A 152 10.41 -7.67 -13.20
C VAL A 152 9.64 -7.60 -14.51
N THR A 153 8.32 -7.58 -14.42
CA THR A 153 7.41 -7.51 -15.56
C THR A 153 6.41 -6.39 -15.35
N ASP A 154 6.23 -5.55 -16.36
CA ASP A 154 5.05 -4.71 -16.51
C ASP A 154 4.00 -5.53 -17.30
N PRO A 155 2.97 -6.04 -16.63
CA PRO A 155 1.99 -6.92 -17.27
C PRO A 155 1.10 -6.17 -18.27
N GLN A 156 0.92 -4.85 -18.11
CA GLN A 156 0.08 -4.06 -19.01
C GLN A 156 0.80 -3.72 -20.31
N ARG A 157 2.11 -3.42 -20.22
CA ARG A 157 2.94 -3.15 -21.40
C ARG A 157 3.52 -4.42 -22.04
N GLY A 158 3.43 -5.56 -21.38
CA GLY A 158 4.02 -6.81 -21.88
C GLY A 158 5.54 -6.72 -21.99
N GLN A 159 6.19 -6.12 -20.99
CA GLN A 159 7.64 -5.91 -20.97
C GLN A 159 8.23 -6.55 -19.72
N SER A 160 9.40 -7.15 -19.86
CA SER A 160 10.13 -7.72 -18.73
C SER A 160 11.61 -7.36 -18.79
N VAL A 161 12.24 -7.23 -17.63
CA VAL A 161 13.66 -6.91 -17.48
C VAL A 161 14.20 -7.50 -16.19
N ASP A 162 15.44 -7.97 -16.21
CA ASP A 162 16.16 -8.38 -15.00
C ASP A 162 16.77 -7.17 -14.30
N VAL A 163 16.52 -7.06 -12.99
CA VAL A 163 17.04 -6.01 -12.13
C VAL A 163 18.07 -6.61 -11.18
N HIS A 164 19.32 -6.14 -11.27
CA HIS A 164 20.44 -6.65 -10.49
C HIS A 164 20.65 -5.85 -9.20
N ALA A 165 21.48 -6.37 -8.30
CA ALA A 165 21.86 -5.69 -7.07
C ALA A 165 22.37 -4.25 -7.32
N GLY A 166 21.89 -3.31 -6.50
CA GLY A 166 22.14 -1.88 -6.62
C GLY A 166 21.18 -1.16 -7.59
N GLN A 167 20.41 -1.90 -8.39
CA GLN A 167 19.51 -1.33 -9.39
C GLN A 167 18.07 -1.22 -8.89
N SER A 168 17.30 -0.39 -9.57
CA SER A 168 15.87 -0.22 -9.34
C SER A 168 15.10 -0.05 -10.65
N VAL A 169 13.80 -0.32 -10.60
CA VAL A 169 12.87 -0.11 -11.71
C VAL A 169 11.58 0.51 -11.17
N ALA A 170 10.99 1.42 -11.93
CA ALA A 170 9.71 2.02 -11.61
C ALA A 170 8.73 1.78 -12.76
N VAL A 171 7.48 1.48 -12.41
CA VAL A 171 6.38 1.26 -13.34
C VAL A 171 5.22 2.17 -12.95
N SER A 172 4.81 3.02 -13.88
CA SER A 172 3.73 3.99 -13.69
C SER A 172 2.74 3.88 -14.86
N PRO A 173 1.43 3.65 -14.66
CA PRO A 173 0.48 3.37 -15.75
C PRO A 173 0.44 4.45 -16.85
N GLY A 174 0.60 5.72 -16.45
CA GLY A 174 0.49 6.87 -17.35
C GLY A 174 1.77 7.25 -18.09
N THR A 175 2.91 6.58 -17.84
CA THR A 175 4.17 6.92 -18.50
C THR A 175 4.38 6.04 -19.73
N PRO A 176 4.23 6.57 -20.96
CA PRO A 176 4.53 5.80 -22.16
C PRO A 176 6.04 5.52 -22.23
N GLY A 177 6.42 4.34 -22.73
CA GLY A 177 7.82 3.97 -22.93
C GLY A 177 8.13 2.53 -22.55
N SER A 178 9.40 2.16 -22.72
CA SER A 178 9.94 0.90 -22.22
C SER A 178 10.25 0.98 -20.73
N LEU A 179 10.18 -0.15 -20.04
CA LEU A 179 10.79 -0.31 -18.72
C LEU A 179 12.23 0.22 -18.73
N SER A 180 12.59 0.98 -17.72
CA SER A 180 13.94 1.52 -17.57
C SER A 180 14.49 1.16 -16.21
N VAL A 181 15.67 0.54 -16.22
CA VAL A 181 16.40 0.16 -15.00
C VAL A 181 17.39 1.27 -14.66
N LEU A 182 17.30 1.76 -13.43
CA LEU A 182 18.18 2.77 -12.85
C LEU A 182 19.22 2.10 -11.94
N GLY A 183 20.34 2.76 -11.70
CA GLY A 183 21.40 2.29 -10.82
C GLY A 183 22.70 1.88 -11.54
N PRO A 184 23.70 1.41 -10.78
CA PRO A 184 25.03 1.08 -11.28
C PRO A 184 25.03 -0.22 -12.11
N GLY A 185 26.11 -0.41 -12.87
CA GLY A 185 26.36 -1.65 -13.61
C GLY A 185 25.64 -1.76 -14.95
N PRO A 186 25.81 -2.90 -15.65
CA PRO A 186 25.14 -3.17 -16.91
C PRO A 186 23.62 -3.33 -16.70
N LYS A 187 22.82 -2.78 -17.62
CA LYS A 187 21.37 -2.97 -17.64
C LYS A 187 21.02 -4.15 -18.54
N ALA A 188 20.20 -5.07 -18.05
CA ALA A 188 19.67 -6.13 -18.88
C ALA A 188 18.76 -5.55 -19.99
N PRO A 189 18.70 -6.18 -21.17
CA PRO A 189 17.77 -5.76 -22.20
C PRO A 189 16.32 -5.97 -21.76
N VAL A 190 15.43 -5.08 -22.16
CA VAL A 190 13.99 -5.27 -22.00
C VAL A 190 13.52 -6.28 -23.05
N VAL A 191 12.80 -7.30 -22.62
CA VAL A 191 12.26 -8.36 -23.46
C VAL A 191 10.73 -8.33 -23.46
N SER A 192 10.12 -8.89 -24.51
CA SER A 192 8.66 -9.02 -24.61
C SER A 192 8.14 -10.09 -23.64
N ALA A 193 7.02 -9.79 -23.00
CA ALA A 193 6.29 -10.69 -22.12
C ALA A 193 4.78 -10.68 -22.48
N PRO A 194 4.02 -11.72 -22.15
CA PRO A 194 2.58 -11.73 -22.38
C PRO A 194 1.89 -10.57 -21.65
N VAL A 195 1.06 -9.82 -22.38
CA VAL A 195 0.18 -8.80 -21.79
C VAL A 195 -0.89 -9.50 -20.97
N THR A 196 -1.02 -9.13 -19.70
CA THR A 196 -1.97 -9.73 -18.75
C THR A 196 -2.60 -8.66 -17.88
N ALA A 197 -3.84 -8.90 -17.43
CA ALA A 197 -4.46 -8.03 -16.45
C ALA A 197 -3.76 -8.20 -15.09
N PRO A 198 -3.56 -7.11 -14.30
CA PRO A 198 -3.00 -7.22 -12.97
C PRO A 198 -3.84 -8.16 -12.09
N ALA A 199 -3.18 -9.08 -11.38
CA ALA A 199 -3.86 -10.00 -10.46
C ALA A 199 -4.34 -9.31 -9.17
N VAL A 200 -3.77 -8.14 -8.85
CA VAL A 200 -4.12 -7.34 -7.68
C VAL A 200 -4.75 -6.03 -8.17
N PRO A 201 -5.96 -5.67 -7.69
CA PRO A 201 -6.61 -4.42 -8.10
C PRO A 201 -5.89 -3.19 -7.55
N SER A 202 -5.84 -2.10 -8.33
CA SER A 202 -5.37 -0.79 -7.85
C SER A 202 -6.36 -0.18 -6.87
N ILE A 203 -5.83 0.56 -5.89
CA ILE A 203 -6.63 1.50 -5.11
C ILE A 203 -6.92 2.75 -5.97
N ASP A 204 -7.92 2.67 -6.84
CA ASP A 204 -8.28 3.75 -7.76
C ASP A 204 -8.40 5.11 -7.04
N ALA A 205 -7.85 6.15 -7.68
CA ALA A 205 -8.06 7.56 -7.33
C ALA A 205 -9.46 8.07 -7.72
N THR A 206 -10.27 7.24 -8.38
CA THR A 206 -11.57 7.59 -8.98
C THR A 206 -12.76 6.87 -8.34
N ASN A 207 -12.56 6.10 -7.26
CA ASN A 207 -13.68 5.53 -6.52
C ASN A 207 -14.09 6.44 -5.33
N PRO A 208 -15.13 7.28 -5.46
CA PRO A 208 -15.61 8.14 -4.38
C PRO A 208 -16.21 7.37 -3.18
N ASN A 209 -16.34 6.04 -3.29
CA ASN A 209 -16.80 5.18 -2.19
C ASN A 209 -15.65 4.59 -1.35
N ASN A 210 -14.39 4.76 -1.78
CA ASN A 210 -13.21 4.51 -0.94
C ASN A 210 -12.70 5.82 -0.32
N ARG A 211 -13.64 6.57 0.25
CA ARG A 211 -13.37 7.51 1.34
C ARG A 211 -12.90 6.70 2.54
N ALA A 212 -11.62 6.30 2.51
CA ALA A 212 -10.80 6.50 3.68
C ALA A 212 -10.58 8.01 3.82
N ASP A 213 -11.68 8.71 4.07
CA ASP A 213 -11.63 9.96 4.80
C ASP A 213 -11.05 9.54 6.16
N GLY A 214 -9.74 9.66 6.27
CA GLY A 214 -9.20 10.06 7.54
C GLY A 214 -9.93 11.33 7.90
N ALA A 215 -10.99 11.19 8.70
CA ALA A 215 -11.52 12.24 9.55
C ALA A 215 -10.39 12.62 10.52
N GLY A 216 -9.44 13.35 9.97
CA GLY A 216 -8.31 13.97 10.62
C GLY A 216 -8.40 15.42 10.23
N ASP A 217 -9.31 16.12 10.90
CA ASP A 217 -9.40 17.56 10.95
C ASP A 217 -7.97 18.11 11.16
N THR A 218 -7.35 18.55 10.07
CA THR A 218 -5.99 19.10 10.11
C THR A 218 -6.04 20.49 9.52
N PRO A 219 -5.69 21.55 10.27
CA PRO A 219 -5.58 22.92 9.77
C PRO A 219 -4.43 22.98 8.77
N GLY A 220 -4.74 22.87 7.48
CA GLY A 220 -3.76 22.87 6.41
C GLY A 220 -3.98 24.06 5.48
N ASN A 221 -2.97 24.94 5.39
CA ASN A 221 -2.86 26.01 4.41
C ASN A 221 -2.94 25.40 2.98
N ARG A 222 -4.10 25.47 2.35
CA ARG A 222 -4.37 24.90 1.02
C ARG A 222 -4.30 26.01 -0.02
N ASN A 223 -3.34 25.91 -0.93
CA ASN A 223 -3.37 26.62 -2.19
C ASN A 223 -3.80 25.63 -3.28
N GLY A 224 -5.06 25.68 -3.70
CA GLY A 224 -5.60 24.74 -4.70
C GLY A 224 -7.01 25.10 -5.15
N ILE A 225 -7.36 24.67 -6.36
CA ILE A 225 -8.68 24.82 -6.96
C ILE A 225 -9.55 23.66 -6.46
N GLY A 226 -10.63 23.94 -5.73
CA GLY A 226 -11.48 22.88 -5.20
C GLY A 226 -12.79 23.38 -4.60
N ASN A 227 -13.81 22.51 -4.60
CA ASN A 227 -15.09 22.78 -3.96
C ASN A 227 -15.14 22.05 -2.61
N GLY A 228 -15.42 22.76 -1.52
CA GLY A 228 -15.47 22.14 -0.19
C GLY A 228 -15.94 23.08 0.91
N ASN A 229 -16.51 22.51 1.97
CA ASN A 229 -16.91 23.23 3.16
C ASN A 229 -15.86 23.03 4.26
N GLY A 230 -15.40 24.09 4.93
CA GLY A 230 -14.37 23.94 5.97
C GLY A 230 -13.92 25.26 6.59
N ILE A 231 -13.15 25.15 7.68
CA ILE A 231 -12.52 26.28 8.38
C ILE A 231 -11.03 26.30 8.01
N GLY A 232 -10.52 27.39 7.45
CA GLY A 232 -9.10 27.44 7.07
C GLY A 232 -8.67 28.74 6.39
N ASN A 233 -7.37 29.01 6.40
CA ASN A 233 -6.74 30.14 5.72
C ASN A 233 -6.01 29.65 4.46
N GLY A 234 -6.15 30.33 3.32
CA GLY A 234 -5.49 29.93 2.08
C GLY A 234 -5.86 30.80 0.87
N ASN A 235 -5.07 30.70 -0.21
CA ASN A 235 -5.34 31.42 -1.46
C ASN A 235 -5.77 30.43 -2.55
N GLY A 236 -6.92 30.63 -3.19
CA GLY A 236 -7.41 29.68 -4.20
C GLY A 236 -8.72 30.09 -4.87
N ASN A 237 -9.05 29.43 -5.99
CA ASN A 237 -10.32 29.63 -6.70
C ASN A 237 -11.23 28.42 -6.48
N GLY A 238 -12.49 28.61 -6.08
CA GLY A 238 -13.41 27.48 -5.83
C GLY A 238 -14.76 27.87 -5.24
N ASN A 239 -15.71 26.92 -5.21
CA ASN A 239 -17.04 27.14 -4.65
C ASN A 239 -17.22 26.38 -3.32
N GLY A 240 -17.64 27.03 -2.23
CA GLY A 240 -17.77 26.36 -0.93
C GLY A 240 -18.31 27.24 0.19
N ASN A 241 -18.79 26.61 1.27
CA ASN A 241 -19.29 27.29 2.46
C ASN A 241 -18.33 27.10 3.65
N GLY A 242 -17.84 28.18 4.27
CA GLY A 242 -16.82 28.05 5.32
C GLY A 242 -16.43 29.36 5.99
N ASN A 243 -15.71 29.26 7.12
CA ASN A 243 -15.18 30.43 7.83
C ASN A 243 -13.64 30.48 7.70
N GLY A 244 -13.06 31.60 7.28
CA GLY A 244 -11.61 31.67 7.07
C GLY A 244 -11.10 32.98 6.46
N ASN A 245 -9.78 33.20 6.51
CA ASN A 245 -9.14 34.38 5.92
C ASN A 245 -8.30 33.99 4.68
N GLY A 246 -8.49 34.66 3.54
CA GLY A 246 -7.80 34.29 2.30
C GLY A 246 -8.10 35.16 1.09
N ASN A 247 -7.27 35.08 0.03
CA ASN A 247 -7.48 35.78 -1.23
C ASN A 247 -7.84 34.81 -2.36
N GLY A 248 -8.91 35.06 -3.13
CA GLY A 248 -9.37 34.11 -4.15
C GLY A 248 -10.62 34.52 -4.93
N ASN A 249 -10.91 33.82 -6.05
CA ASN A 249 -12.14 34.01 -6.84
C ASN A 249 -13.08 32.81 -6.72
N GLY A 250 -14.35 33.00 -6.35
CA GLY A 250 -15.27 31.87 -6.12
C GLY A 250 -16.68 32.24 -5.67
N ASN A 251 -17.61 31.27 -5.64
CA ASN A 251 -18.98 31.46 -5.16
C ASN A 251 -19.22 30.66 -3.85
N GLY A 252 -19.73 31.29 -2.79
CA GLY A 252 -19.89 30.61 -1.49
C GLY A 252 -20.55 31.42 -0.38
N ASN A 253 -21.01 30.75 0.69
CA ASN A 253 -21.57 31.39 1.89
C ASN A 253 -20.66 31.17 3.11
N GLY A 254 -20.24 32.24 3.80
CA GLY A 254 -19.28 32.12 4.90
C GLY A 254 -18.90 33.41 5.61
N ASN A 255 -18.25 33.31 6.77
CA ASN A 255 -17.73 34.48 7.53
C ASN A 255 -16.19 34.52 7.50
N GLY A 256 -15.59 35.64 7.08
CA GLY A 256 -14.13 35.72 6.92
C GLY A 256 -13.59 37.08 6.45
N ASN A 257 -12.26 37.26 6.50
CA ASN A 257 -11.58 38.46 5.99
C ASN A 257 -10.68 38.13 4.78
N GLY A 258 -10.82 38.84 3.66
CA GLY A 258 -10.08 38.52 2.43
C GLY A 258 -10.29 39.47 1.26
N ASN A 259 -9.43 39.35 0.22
CA ASN A 259 -9.57 40.10 -1.04
C ASN A 259 -9.85 39.16 -2.23
N GLY A 260 -10.89 39.41 -3.04
CA GLY A 260 -11.29 38.49 -4.11
C GLY A 260 -12.47 38.94 -4.97
N ASN A 261 -12.74 38.24 -6.07
CA ASN A 261 -13.91 38.45 -6.94
C ASN A 261 -14.86 37.22 -6.92
N GLY A 262 -16.15 37.40 -6.59
CA GLY A 262 -17.07 36.27 -6.43
C GLY A 262 -18.52 36.64 -6.12
N ASN A 263 -19.44 35.67 -6.18
CA ASN A 263 -20.85 35.84 -5.80
C ASN A 263 -21.22 34.98 -4.57
N GLY A 264 -21.79 35.57 -3.51
CA GLY A 264 -22.08 34.83 -2.27
C GLY A 264 -22.81 35.62 -1.19
N ASN A 265 -23.31 34.93 -0.14
CA ASN A 265 -23.97 35.55 1.03
C ASN A 265 -23.15 35.27 2.31
N GLY A 266 -22.72 36.30 3.04
CA GLY A 266 -21.89 36.13 4.25
C GLY A 266 -21.61 37.43 5.02
N ASN A 267 -21.03 37.33 6.23
CA ASN A 267 -20.63 38.48 7.06
C ASN A 267 -19.09 38.52 7.20
N GLY A 268 -18.44 39.61 6.78
CA GLY A 268 -16.97 39.72 6.81
C GLY A 268 -16.43 41.11 6.44
N ASN A 269 -15.12 41.33 6.62
CA ASN A 269 -14.41 42.57 6.23
C ASN A 269 -13.40 42.29 5.12
N GLY A 270 -13.49 42.97 3.97
CA GLY A 270 -12.60 42.72 2.82
C GLY A 270 -12.74 43.74 1.68
N ASN A 271 -11.80 43.71 0.71
CA ASN A 271 -11.82 44.52 -0.51
C ASN A 271 -11.96 43.62 -1.75
N GLY A 272 -13.01 43.81 -2.57
CA GLY A 272 -13.26 42.96 -3.74
C GLY A 272 -14.38 43.46 -4.67
N ASN A 273 -14.49 42.87 -5.87
CA ASN A 273 -15.57 43.13 -6.83
C ASN A 273 -16.47 41.89 -6.98
N GLY A 274 -17.76 41.99 -6.63
CA GLY A 274 -18.68 40.85 -6.66
C GLY A 274 -20.16 41.23 -6.48
N ASN A 275 -21.08 40.31 -6.79
CA ASN A 275 -22.53 40.47 -6.56
C ASN A 275 -22.99 39.52 -5.44
N GLY A 276 -23.47 40.06 -4.31
CA GLY A 276 -23.91 39.25 -3.16
C GLY A 276 -24.78 40.02 -2.15
N ASN A 277 -25.55 39.30 -1.31
CA ASN A 277 -26.35 39.86 -0.21
C ASN A 277 -25.71 39.48 1.15
N GLY A 278 -25.14 40.46 1.87
CA GLY A 278 -24.50 40.22 3.17
C GLY A 278 -24.33 41.50 4.01
N ASN A 279 -24.15 41.35 5.33
CA ASN A 279 -23.87 42.46 6.26
C ASN A 279 -22.37 42.48 6.58
N GLY A 280 -21.62 43.40 5.97
CA GLY A 280 -20.17 43.54 6.20
C GLY A 280 -19.67 44.97 5.96
N ASN A 281 -18.52 45.31 6.56
CA ASN A 281 -17.84 46.60 6.33
C ASN A 281 -16.72 46.39 5.30
N GLY A 282 -16.93 46.85 4.05
CA GLY A 282 -15.94 46.74 2.98
C GLY A 282 -16.15 47.79 1.88
N ASN A 283 -15.07 48.16 1.17
CA ASN A 283 -15.12 49.04 0.01
C ASN A 283 -15.19 48.20 -1.27
N GLY A 284 -16.35 48.17 -1.94
CA GLY A 284 -16.55 47.43 -3.19
C GLY A 284 -17.45 48.16 -4.19
N ASN A 285 -17.16 48.01 -5.49
CA ASN A 285 -18.00 48.53 -6.58
C ASN A 285 -18.95 47.42 -7.07
N GLY A 286 -20.23 47.49 -6.70
CA GLY A 286 -21.27 46.55 -7.16
C GLY A 286 -22.13 47.14 -8.29
N ASN A 287 -22.35 46.37 -9.37
CA ASN A 287 -23.33 46.71 -10.40
C ASN A 287 -24.58 45.85 -10.20
N GLY A 288 -25.61 46.43 -9.56
CA GLY A 288 -26.94 45.84 -9.44
C GLY A 288 -27.74 46.00 -10.74
N ARG A 289 -28.33 44.91 -11.21
CA ARG A 289 -29.48 44.92 -12.10
C ARG A 289 -30.66 44.29 -11.39
#